data_AF-A0A5K1E422-F1
#
_entry.id   AF-A0A5K1E422-F1
#
_cell.length_a   1.000
_cell.length_b   1.000
_cell.length_c   1.000
_cell.angle_alpha   90.00
_cell.angle_beta   90.00
_cell.angle_gamma   90.00
#
_symmetry.space_group_name_H-M   'P 1'
#
loop_
_entity.id
_entity.type
_entity.pdbx_description
1 polymer ?
#
loop_
_entity_poly.entity_id
_entity_poly.type
_entity_poly.pdbx_seq_one_letter_code
_entity_poly.pdbx_strand_id
1 'polypeptide(L)' 'VTNHMVVGERGILRPALGESWKRMPHIRLLLSREPGNNICTVSILKHTSL' A
#
# COMPACT_ATOMS: atom_id res chain seq x y z
N VAL A 1 10.18 1.44 5.44
CA VAL A 1 10.04 2.14 4.13
C VAL A 1 8.61 2.64 4.02
N THR A 2 8.40 3.94 3.80
CA THR A 2 7.10 4.52 3.53
C THR A 2 7.00 4.86 2.05
N ASN A 3 5.87 4.57 1.43
CA ASN A 3 5.63 4.87 0.02
C ASN A 3 4.21 5.45 -0.14
N HIS A 4 4.04 6.37 -1.07
CA HIS A 4 2.73 6.97 -1.35
C HIS A 4 1.97 6.15 -2.40
N MET A 5 0.65 6.30 -2.40
CA MET A 5 -0.25 5.74 -3.41
C MET A 5 -0.44 6.76 -4.54
N VAL A 6 -0.47 6.29 -5.77
CA VAL A 6 -0.77 7.08 -6.96
C VAL A 6 -2.01 6.53 -7.66
N VAL A 7 -2.71 7.39 -8.38
CA VAL A 7 -3.82 6.98 -9.24
C VAL A 7 -3.24 6.40 -10.52
N GLY A 8 -3.42 5.09 -10.70
CA GLY A 8 -3.03 4.39 -11.92
C GLY A 8 -4.12 4.41 -12.98
N GLU A 9 -3.93 3.63 -14.03
CA GLU A 9 -4.93 3.44 -15.07
C GLU A 9 -6.29 3.02 -14.49
N ARG A 10 -7.37 3.52 -15.10
CA ARG A 10 -8.76 3.26 -14.68
C ARG A 10 -9.08 3.72 -13.25
N GLY A 11 -8.29 4.64 -12.68
CA GLY A 11 -8.55 5.21 -11.35
C GLY A 11 -8.11 4.29 -10.19
N ILE A 12 -7.42 3.19 -10.47
CA ILE A 12 -7.02 2.23 -9.44
C ILE A 12 -5.81 2.77 -8.67
N LEU A 13 -5.92 2.83 -7.34
CA LEU A 13 -4.79 3.21 -6.48
C LEU A 13 -3.71 2.13 -6.50
N ARG A 14 -2.46 2.53 -6.76
CA ARG A 14 -1.30 1.62 -6.75
C ARG A 14 -0.12 2.28 -6.03
N PRO A 15 0.80 1.49 -5.42
CA PRO A 15 2.01 2.05 -4.83
C PRO A 15 2.91 2.68 -5.91
N ALA A 16 3.49 3.86 -5.63
CA ALA A 16 4.32 4.58 -6.60
C ALA A 16 5.60 3.85 -7.04
N LEU A 17 6.17 2.99 -6.18
CA LEU A 17 7.50 2.39 -6.37
C LEU A 17 7.55 1.27 -7.44
N GLY A 18 6.49 1.08 -8.24
CA GLY A 18 6.48 0.13 -9.36
C GLY A 18 6.42 -1.34 -8.94
N GLU A 19 7.20 -2.23 -9.57
CA GLU A 19 7.19 -3.68 -9.29
C GLU A 19 8.44 -4.19 -8.55
N SER A 20 9.57 -3.47 -8.64
CA SER A 20 10.89 -3.94 -8.16
C SER A 20 10.92 -4.28 -6.68
N TRP A 21 10.14 -3.56 -5.87
CA TRP A 21 10.05 -3.78 -4.43
C TRP A 21 9.28 -5.05 -4.08
N LYS A 22 8.37 -5.55 -4.94
CA LYS A 22 7.47 -6.67 -4.61
C LYS A 22 8.18 -8.00 -4.37
N ARG A 23 9.41 -8.16 -4.87
CA ARG A 23 10.20 -9.39 -4.73
C ARG A 23 11.11 -9.39 -3.49
N MET A 24 11.25 -8.26 -2.81
CA MET A 24 12.07 -8.20 -1.60
C MET A 24 11.36 -8.91 -0.44
N PRO A 25 12.06 -9.60 0.47
CA PRO A 25 11.47 -10.17 1.69
C PRO A 25 11.03 -9.03 2.65
N HIS A 26 9.73 -8.74 2.71
CA HIS A 26 9.15 -7.71 3.58
C HIS A 26 7.65 -7.94 3.80
N ILE A 27 7.10 -7.27 4.81
CA ILE A 27 5.65 -7.19 5.06
C ILE A 27 5.11 -5.93 4.42
N ARG A 28 4.01 -6.06 3.67
CA ARG A 28 3.30 -4.92 3.08
C ARG A 28 2.13 -4.53 3.95
N LEU A 29 2.17 -3.31 4.47
CA LEU A 29 1.07 -2.72 5.22
C LEU A 29 0.40 -1.63 4.37
N LEU A 30 -0.92 -1.62 4.36
CA LEU A 30 -1.71 -0.52 3.82
C LEU A 30 -2.23 0.32 4.99
N LEU A 31 -1.89 1.61 4.98
CA LEU A 31 -2.47 2.60 5.87
C LEU A 31 -3.51 3.41 5.08
N SER A 32 -4.75 3.42 5.56
CA SER A 32 -5.83 4.24 5.00
C SER A 32 -6.51 5.06 6.08
N ARG A 33 -7.14 6.16 5.68
CA ARG A 33 -7.92 7.04 6.54
C ARG A 33 -9.34 7.14 6.01
N GLU A 34 -10.31 7.05 6.90
CA GLU A 34 -11.71 7.27 6.56
C GLU A 34 -11.97 8.77 6.29
N PRO A 35 -12.56 9.15 5.13
CA PRO A 35 -12.86 10.54 4.83
C PRO A 35 -13.77 11.17 5.89
N GLY A 36 -13.42 12.38 6.35
CA GLY A 36 -14.22 13.11 7.36
C GLY A 36 -14.06 12.63 8.80
N ASN A 37 -13.24 11.60 9.04
CA ASN A 37 -12.94 11.08 10.36
C ASN A 37 -11.43 11.09 10.64
N ASN A 38 -11.04 10.96 11.91
CA ASN A 38 -9.65 10.82 12.34
C ASN A 38 -9.26 9.35 12.56
N ILE A 39 -10.12 8.40 12.15
CA ILE A 39 -9.82 6.97 12.21
C ILE A 39 -8.91 6.59 11.04
N CYS A 40 -7.80 5.94 11.39
CA CYS A 40 -6.86 5.34 10.46
C CYS A 40 -6.86 3.83 10.66
N THR A 41 -6.87 3.08 9.56
CA THR A 41 -6.84 1.62 9.57
C THR A 41 -5.53 1.14 8.95
N VAL A 42 -4.94 0.11 9.55
CA VAL A 42 -3.79 -0.60 9.01
C VAL A 42 -4.18 -2.03 8.68
N SER A 43 -3.89 -2.49 7.47
CA SER A 43 -4.10 -3.87 7.05
C SER A 43 -2.85 -4.48 6.42
N ILE A 44 -2.67 -5.80 6.57
CA ILE A 44 -1.57 -6.54 5.95
C ILE A 44 -2.01 -6.96 4.54
N LEU A 45 -1.31 -6.47 3.51
CA LEU A 45 -1.62 -6.79 2.11
C LEU A 45 -0.94 -8.08 1.63
N LYS A 46 0.30 -8.33 2.07
CA LYS A 46 1.06 -9.53 1.74
C LYS A 46 2.29 -9.64 2.64
N HIS A 47 2.60 -10.85 3.02
CA HIS A 47 3.90 -11.23 3.55
C HIS A 47 4.66 -11.94 2.42
N THR A 48 5.81 -11.45 1.97
CA THR A 48 6.49 -12.10 0.82
C THR A 48 7.13 -13.46 1.14
N SER A 49 7.10 -13.90 2.41
CA SER A 49 7.48 -15.26 2.82
C SER A 49 6.31 -16.25 2.89
N LEU A 50 5.09 -15.84 2.50
CA LEU A 50 3.89 -16.66 2.35
C LEU A 50 3.42 -16.59 0.89
#